data_AF-A0A1V4UGD1-F1
#
_entry.id   AF-A0A1V4UGD1-F1
#
_cell.length_a   1.000
_cell.length_b   1.000
_cell.length_c   1.000
_cell.angle_alpha   90.00
_cell.angle_beta   90.00
_cell.angle_gamma   90.00
#
_symmetry.space_group_name_H-M   'P 1'
#
loop_
_entity.id
_entity.type
_entity.pdbx_description
1 polymer ?
#
loop_
_entity_poly.entity_id
_entity_poly.type
_entity_poly.pdbx_seq_one_letter_code
_entity_poly.pdbx_strand_id
1 'polypeptide(L)'
;MRWIAAIALGEVGDPDTLPVLLAALEDHDKYVRYGAVLALEKMGWHPENNEDRLKRFVAFQEWSAIPGIGEVPVKTLMKYFDDSDPKIRASVVTLLGILGDPEAEMICERAMSDPNPDVRWKASLAFPQCKVPLLYLPRGFFRRIRTGKSLFGAMVLNQLFLGLGYFYLGKWWGVLLFVLSFSTASLLAIPYGIVESYSLLYAVAFLSVIHTWYTGKEMQDL
;
A
#
# COMPACT_ATOMS: atom_id res chain seq x y z
N MET A 1 -9.32 1.76 27.64
CA MET A 1 -10.41 0.91 27.10
C MET A 1 -11.69 1.74 26.95
N ARG A 2 -11.74 2.73 26.06
CA ARG A 2 -12.91 3.64 25.92
C ARG A 2 -14.04 3.02 25.10
N TRP A 3 -13.70 2.16 24.14
CA TRP A 3 -14.68 1.45 23.32
C TRP A 3 -15.59 0.52 24.15
N ILE A 4 -15.05 -0.10 25.20
CA ILE A 4 -15.83 -0.93 26.14
C ILE A 4 -16.85 -0.07 26.90
N ALA A 5 -16.48 1.14 27.29
CA ALA A 5 -17.39 2.05 27.97
C ALA A 5 -18.57 2.45 27.05
N ALA A 6 -18.31 2.71 25.77
CA ALA A 6 -19.36 2.97 24.79
C ALA A 6 -20.33 1.78 24.64
N ILE A 7 -19.80 0.55 24.55
CA ILE A 7 -20.62 -0.66 24.48
C ILE A 7 -21.44 -0.85 25.76
N ALA A 8 -20.82 -0.68 26.93
CA ALA A 8 -21.48 -0.82 28.22
C ALA A 8 -22.62 0.20 28.38
N LEU A 9 -22.44 1.45 27.94
CA LEU A 9 -23.52 2.45 27.93
C LEU A 9 -24.69 2.01 27.05
N GLY A 10 -24.43 1.40 25.89
CA GLY A 10 -25.46 0.82 25.04
C GLY A 10 -26.18 -0.39 25.65
N GLU A 11 -25.50 -1.18 26.48
CA GLU A 11 -26.12 -2.28 27.23
C GLU A 11 -27.00 -1.78 28.38
N VAL A 12 -26.62 -0.67 29.01
CA VAL A 12 -27.45 0.00 30.03
C VAL A 12 -28.73 0.55 29.40
N GLY A 13 -28.66 1.07 28.17
CA GLY A 13 -29.83 1.53 27.40
C GLY A 13 -30.47 2.81 27.95
N ASP A 14 -29.74 3.58 28.75
CA ASP A 14 -30.21 4.85 29.31
C ASP A 14 -30.26 5.94 28.21
N PRO A 15 -31.44 6.49 27.87
CA PRO A 15 -31.60 7.54 26.86
C PRO A 15 -30.73 8.78 27.10
N ASP A 16 -30.41 9.08 28.36
CA ASP A 16 -29.57 10.26 28.70
C ASP A 16 -28.13 10.12 28.18
N THR A 17 -27.73 8.91 27.77
CA THR A 17 -26.41 8.64 27.17
C THR A 17 -26.32 8.95 25.68
N LEU A 18 -27.45 9.21 25.00
CA LEU A 18 -27.49 9.47 23.55
C LEU A 18 -26.55 10.60 23.11
N PRO A 19 -26.49 11.78 23.76
CA PRO A 19 -25.56 12.84 23.35
C PRO A 19 -24.09 12.43 23.47
N VAL A 20 -23.76 11.62 24.47
CA VAL A 20 -22.39 11.12 24.71
C VAL A 20 -21.98 10.13 23.62
N LEU A 21 -22.87 9.23 23.25
CA LEU A 21 -22.63 8.26 22.18
C LEU A 21 -22.54 8.93 20.81
N LEU A 22 -23.36 9.95 20.53
CA LEU A 22 -23.27 10.75 19.31
C LEU A 22 -21.93 11.48 19.21
N ALA A 23 -21.43 12.06 20.30
CA ALA A 23 -20.11 12.66 20.33
C ALA A 23 -18.99 11.61 20.11
N ALA A 24 -19.17 10.39 20.63
CA ALA A 24 -18.21 9.30 20.46
C ALA A 24 -18.11 8.77 19.02
N LEU A 25 -19.08 9.08 18.13
CA LEU A 25 -18.96 8.79 16.69
C LEU A 25 -17.85 9.58 16.00
N GLU A 26 -17.37 10.66 16.60
CA GLU A 26 -16.27 11.48 16.07
C GLU A 26 -14.93 11.21 16.77
N ASP A 27 -14.85 10.20 17.64
CA ASP A 27 -13.61 9.88 18.36
C ASP A 27 -12.50 9.46 17.37
N HIS A 28 -11.26 9.82 17.69
CA HIS A 28 -10.09 9.48 16.88
C HIS A 28 -9.86 7.97 16.76
N ASP A 29 -10.27 7.19 17.76
CA ASP A 29 -10.16 5.74 17.75
C ASP A 29 -11.37 5.10 17.03
N LYS A 30 -11.12 4.43 15.91
CA LYS A 30 -12.14 3.71 15.14
C LYS A 30 -12.91 2.67 15.95
N TYR A 31 -12.30 2.08 16.98
CA TYR A 31 -12.98 1.11 17.84
C TYR A 31 -13.96 1.79 18.79
N VAL A 32 -13.67 3.01 19.24
CA VAL A 32 -14.60 3.83 20.01
C VAL A 32 -15.80 4.20 19.15
N ARG A 33 -15.56 4.66 17.91
CA ARG A 33 -16.64 4.93 16.95
C ARG A 33 -17.52 3.71 16.70
N TYR A 34 -16.90 2.54 16.49
CA TYR A 34 -17.61 1.27 16.31
C TYR A 34 -18.47 0.88 17.53
N GLY A 35 -17.90 0.99 18.74
CA GLY A 35 -18.65 0.74 19.97
C GLY A 35 -19.82 1.71 20.18
N ALA A 36 -19.61 2.99 19.85
CA ALA A 36 -20.64 4.02 19.95
C ALA A 36 -21.80 3.78 18.98
N VAL A 37 -21.52 3.46 17.72
CA VAL A 37 -22.57 3.20 16.72
C VAL A 37 -23.37 1.94 17.03
N LEU A 38 -22.72 0.88 17.54
CA LEU A 38 -23.39 -0.33 18.01
C LEU A 38 -24.34 -0.05 19.18
N ALA A 39 -23.89 0.77 20.14
CA ALA A 39 -24.72 1.19 21.27
C ALA A 39 -25.93 1.99 20.80
N LEU A 40 -25.74 2.95 19.89
CA LEU A 40 -26.82 3.74 19.30
C LEU A 40 -27.83 2.86 18.55
N GLU A 41 -27.38 1.89 17.76
CA GLU A 41 -28.27 0.97 17.04
C GLU A 41 -29.11 0.10 18.00
N LYS A 42 -28.50 -0.41 19.07
CA LYS A 42 -29.23 -1.14 20.13
C LYS A 42 -30.30 -0.29 20.81
N MET A 43 -30.05 1.01 20.96
CA MET A 43 -31.01 1.98 21.50
C MET A 43 -32.07 2.40 20.49
N GLY A 44 -32.05 1.86 19.27
CA GLY A 44 -33.01 2.21 18.21
C GLY A 44 -32.79 3.61 17.63
N TRP A 45 -31.59 4.18 17.78
CA TRP A 45 -31.25 5.46 17.17
C TRP A 45 -31.15 5.31 15.64
N HIS A 46 -31.83 6.21 14.93
CA HIS A 46 -31.82 6.26 13.48
C HIS A 46 -31.33 7.64 13.02
N PRO A 47 -30.33 7.73 12.12
CA PRO A 47 -29.81 8.99 11.64
C PRO A 47 -30.81 9.71 10.72
N GLU A 48 -31.26 10.89 11.15
CA GLU A 48 -32.18 11.73 10.38
C GLU A 48 -31.45 12.42 9.21
N ASN A 49 -30.24 12.91 9.47
CA ASN A 49 -29.43 13.70 8.53
C ASN A 49 -28.40 12.86 7.77
N ASN A 50 -28.02 13.31 6.56
CA ASN A 50 -26.99 12.64 5.75
C ASN A 50 -25.61 12.63 6.44
N GLU A 51 -25.32 13.63 7.26
CA GLU A 51 -24.08 13.69 8.02
C GLU A 51 -24.01 12.58 9.08
N ASP A 52 -25.11 12.33 9.80
CA ASP A 52 -25.18 11.26 10.79
C ASP A 52 -25.22 9.88 10.13
N ARG A 53 -25.85 9.75 8.96
CA ARG A 53 -25.77 8.54 8.13
C ARG A 53 -24.32 8.25 7.73
N LEU A 54 -23.58 9.27 7.28
CA LEU A 54 -22.18 9.14 6.95
C LEU A 54 -21.37 8.68 8.17
N LYS A 55 -21.53 9.34 9.33
CA LYS A 55 -20.84 8.95 10.57
C LYS A 55 -21.15 7.52 10.97
N ARG A 56 -22.41 7.08 10.84
CA ARG A 56 -22.83 5.69 11.08
C ARG A 56 -22.07 4.73 10.18
N PHE A 57 -22.06 4.94 8.86
CA PHE A 57 -21.36 4.05 7.93
C PHE A 57 -19.84 4.05 8.15
N VAL A 58 -19.24 5.20 8.44
CA VAL A 58 -17.80 5.29 8.76
C VAL A 58 -17.48 4.54 10.06
N ALA A 59 -18.33 4.66 11.09
CA ALA A 59 -18.16 3.97 12.37
C ALA A 59 -18.26 2.44 12.21
N PHE A 60 -19.21 1.95 11.39
CA PHE A 60 -19.28 0.53 11.01
C PHE A 60 -18.23 0.10 9.98
N GLN A 61 -17.50 1.05 9.39
CA GLN A 61 -16.54 0.84 8.30
C GLN A 61 -17.21 0.24 7.04
N GLU A 62 -18.49 0.55 6.80
CA GLU A 62 -19.30 0.15 5.65
C GLU A 62 -19.13 1.14 4.48
N TRP A 63 -17.89 1.31 4.03
CA TRP A 63 -17.53 2.35 3.05
C TRP A 63 -18.27 2.23 1.72
N SER A 64 -18.63 1.02 1.30
CA SER A 64 -19.35 0.76 0.04
C SER A 64 -20.81 1.26 0.05
N ALA A 65 -21.41 1.46 1.23
CA ALA A 65 -22.78 1.93 1.35
C ALA A 65 -22.90 3.46 1.27
N ILE A 66 -21.79 4.19 1.47
CA ILE A 66 -21.77 5.66 1.56
C ILE A 66 -22.29 6.34 0.28
N PRO A 67 -21.96 5.91 -0.95
CA PRO A 67 -22.53 6.51 -2.16
C PRO A 67 -24.07 6.40 -2.25
N GLY A 68 -24.68 5.45 -1.52
CA GLY A 68 -26.12 5.26 -1.46
C GLY A 68 -26.88 6.27 -0.59
N ILE A 69 -26.17 7.13 0.16
CA ILE A 69 -26.80 8.19 0.99
C ILE A 69 -27.47 9.26 0.12
N GLY A 70 -27.07 9.41 -1.14
CA GLY A 70 -27.47 10.51 -2.01
C GLY A 70 -26.45 11.65 -1.92
N GLU A 71 -26.84 12.78 -1.34
CA GLU A 71 -25.93 13.91 -1.13
C GLU A 71 -24.95 13.60 0.02
N VAL A 72 -23.76 13.13 -0.35
CA VAL A 72 -22.70 12.78 0.60
C VAL A 72 -22.02 14.06 1.11
N PRO A 73 -21.96 14.29 2.43
CA PRO A 73 -21.25 15.45 2.98
C PRO A 73 -19.73 15.27 2.88
N VAL A 74 -19.15 15.71 1.76
CA VAL A 74 -17.72 15.58 1.42
C VAL A 74 -16.82 16.19 2.49
N LYS A 75 -17.18 17.36 3.04
CA LYS A 75 -16.42 18.02 4.13
C LYS A 75 -16.27 17.14 5.36
N THR A 76 -17.32 16.43 5.74
CA THR A 76 -17.28 15.52 6.90
C THR A 76 -16.47 14.27 6.57
N LEU A 77 -16.57 13.75 5.34
CA LEU A 77 -15.76 12.62 4.89
C LEU A 77 -14.25 12.94 4.90
N MET A 78 -13.86 14.16 4.50
CA MET A 78 -12.45 14.59 4.49
C MET A 78 -11.80 14.59 5.88
N LYS A 79 -12.57 14.77 6.96
CA LYS A 79 -12.03 14.74 8.34
C LYS A 79 -11.36 13.39 8.68
N TYR A 80 -11.81 12.30 8.06
CA TYR A 80 -11.25 10.97 8.30
C TYR A 80 -9.97 10.68 7.51
N PHE A 81 -9.48 11.63 6.70
CA PHE A 81 -8.22 11.48 5.99
C PHE A 81 -7.00 11.54 6.92
N ASP A 82 -7.10 12.14 8.10
CA ASP A 82 -6.02 12.15 9.11
C ASP A 82 -6.11 10.97 10.10
N ASP A 83 -6.93 9.94 9.81
CA ASP A 83 -7.06 8.76 10.67
C ASP A 83 -5.75 7.97 10.77
N SER A 84 -5.48 7.44 11.97
CA SER A 84 -4.31 6.59 12.24
C SER A 84 -4.26 5.33 11.36
N ASP A 85 -5.41 4.75 11.02
CA ASP A 85 -5.50 3.54 10.20
C ASP A 85 -5.38 3.89 8.70
N PRO A 86 -4.34 3.39 8.00
CA PRO A 86 -4.20 3.61 6.57
C PRO A 86 -5.36 3.05 5.73
N LYS A 87 -6.07 2.01 6.21
CA LYS A 87 -7.24 1.47 5.49
C LYS A 87 -8.37 2.48 5.45
N ILE A 88 -8.59 3.21 6.54
CA ILE A 88 -9.60 4.27 6.63
C ILE A 88 -9.22 5.39 5.67
N ARG A 89 -7.97 5.87 5.72
CA ARG A 89 -7.47 6.89 4.79
C ARG A 89 -7.63 6.48 3.32
N ALA A 90 -7.31 5.22 3.00
CA ALA A 90 -7.45 4.67 1.65
C ALA A 90 -8.92 4.62 1.17
N SER A 91 -9.85 4.25 2.05
CA SER A 91 -11.29 4.25 1.76
C SER A 91 -11.81 5.67 1.52
N VAL A 92 -11.40 6.64 2.34
CA VAL A 92 -11.73 8.06 2.16
C VAL A 92 -11.29 8.54 0.79
N VAL A 93 -10.03 8.33 0.42
CA VAL A 93 -9.49 8.75 -0.89
C VAL A 93 -10.22 8.08 -2.05
N THR A 94 -10.57 6.79 -1.91
CA THR A 94 -11.33 6.06 -2.93
C THR A 94 -12.72 6.69 -3.12
N LEU A 95 -13.42 7.01 -2.03
CA LEU A 95 -14.73 7.64 -2.10
C LEU A 95 -14.67 9.06 -2.65
N LEU A 96 -13.67 9.86 -2.26
CA LEU A 96 -13.47 11.19 -2.83
C LEU A 96 -13.27 11.12 -4.35
N GLY A 97 -12.53 10.12 -4.84
CA GLY A 97 -12.42 9.84 -6.27
C GLY A 97 -13.75 9.45 -6.93
N ILE A 98 -14.57 8.63 -6.29
CA ILE A 98 -15.89 8.25 -6.83
C ILE A 98 -16.83 9.46 -6.92
N LEU A 99 -16.80 10.31 -5.89
CA LEU A 99 -17.65 11.50 -5.81
C LEU A 99 -17.22 12.60 -6.78
N GLY A 100 -15.91 12.71 -7.06
CA GLY A 100 -15.37 13.68 -8.02
C GLY A 100 -15.57 15.14 -7.60
N ASP A 101 -15.75 15.39 -6.30
CA ASP A 101 -15.98 16.72 -5.76
C ASP A 101 -14.69 17.56 -5.83
N PRO A 102 -14.71 18.75 -6.45
CA PRO A 102 -13.55 19.65 -6.51
C PRO A 102 -12.97 20.02 -5.14
N GLU A 103 -13.79 20.06 -4.07
CA GLU A 103 -13.30 20.36 -2.72
C GLU A 103 -12.28 19.30 -2.23
N ALA A 104 -12.29 18.10 -2.81
CA ALA A 104 -11.40 17.00 -2.46
C ALA A 104 -10.00 17.09 -3.09
N GLU A 105 -9.75 18.03 -4.02
CA GLU A 105 -8.50 18.13 -4.78
C GLU A 105 -7.26 18.16 -3.86
N MET A 106 -7.29 19.01 -2.83
CA MET A 106 -6.20 19.15 -1.86
C MET A 106 -5.93 17.84 -1.10
N ILE A 107 -6.98 17.09 -0.73
CA ILE A 107 -6.83 15.81 -0.03
C ILE A 107 -6.28 14.74 -0.98
N CYS A 108 -6.78 14.67 -2.22
CA CYS A 108 -6.26 13.74 -3.22
C CYS A 108 -4.78 14.02 -3.54
N GLU A 109 -4.35 15.29 -3.59
CA GLU A 109 -2.93 15.66 -3.74
C GLU A 109 -2.10 15.22 -2.53
N ARG A 110 -2.57 15.51 -1.30
CA ARG A 110 -1.88 15.09 -0.07
C ARG A 110 -1.75 13.57 0.04
N ALA A 111 -2.77 12.82 -0.39
CA ALA A 111 -2.80 11.37 -0.41
C ALA A 111 -1.72 10.74 -1.30
N MET A 112 -1.27 11.44 -2.35
CA MET A 112 -0.14 10.99 -3.17
C MET A 112 1.19 10.96 -2.40
N SER A 113 1.26 11.70 -1.28
CA SER A 113 2.42 11.74 -0.39
C SER A 113 2.24 10.95 0.90
N ASP A 114 1.12 10.22 1.06
CA ASP A 114 0.83 9.42 2.27
C ASP A 114 1.98 8.42 2.54
N PRO A 115 2.35 8.18 3.82
CA PRO A 115 3.38 7.19 4.14
C PRO A 115 3.01 5.77 3.69
N ASN A 116 1.73 5.42 3.68
CA ASN A 116 1.27 4.09 3.31
C ASN A 116 1.17 3.92 1.77
N PRO A 117 1.80 2.87 1.20
CA PRO A 117 1.73 2.58 -0.24
C PRO A 117 0.32 2.37 -0.80
N ASP A 118 -0.58 1.74 -0.05
CA ASP A 118 -1.95 1.46 -0.48
C ASP A 118 -2.75 2.75 -0.63
N VAL A 119 -2.56 3.69 0.30
CA VAL A 119 -3.20 5.02 0.22
C VAL A 119 -2.72 5.77 -1.02
N ARG A 120 -1.39 5.76 -1.30
CA ARG A 120 -0.84 6.37 -2.52
C ARG A 120 -1.37 5.71 -3.79
N TRP A 121 -1.52 4.39 -3.79
CA TRP A 121 -2.10 3.66 -4.90
C TRP A 121 -3.56 4.06 -5.14
N LYS A 122 -4.38 4.12 -4.09
CA LYS A 122 -5.77 4.60 -4.19
C LYS A 122 -5.85 6.04 -4.66
N ALA A 123 -4.94 6.91 -4.19
CA ALA A 123 -4.83 8.28 -4.65
C ALA A 123 -4.58 8.35 -6.15
N SER A 124 -3.65 7.54 -6.69
CA SER A 124 -3.37 7.51 -8.13
C SER A 124 -4.56 7.05 -8.98
N LEU A 125 -5.43 6.19 -8.44
CA LEU A 125 -6.64 5.72 -9.12
C LEU A 125 -7.78 6.74 -9.05
N ALA A 126 -7.92 7.45 -7.93
CA ALA A 126 -8.91 8.50 -7.69
C ALA A 126 -8.56 9.83 -8.39
N PHE A 127 -7.29 9.99 -8.74
CA PHE A 127 -6.70 11.21 -9.29
C PHE A 127 -7.41 11.78 -10.53
N PRO A 128 -7.79 10.98 -11.56
CA PRO A 128 -8.50 11.50 -12.73
C PRO A 128 -9.83 12.16 -12.36
N GLN A 129 -10.50 11.62 -11.34
CA GLN A 129 -11.81 12.12 -10.90
C GLN A 129 -11.70 13.29 -9.94
N CYS A 130 -10.66 13.37 -9.10
CA CYS A 130 -10.41 14.54 -8.23
C CYS A 130 -9.86 15.77 -9.00
N LYS A 131 -9.78 15.74 -10.34
CA LYS A 131 -9.26 16.82 -11.22
C LYS A 131 -7.84 17.29 -10.91
N VAL A 132 -7.04 16.48 -10.22
CA VAL A 132 -5.66 16.86 -9.89
C VAL A 132 -4.82 16.86 -11.19
N PRO A 133 -3.93 17.84 -11.42
CA PRO A 133 -3.15 17.93 -12.66
C PRO A 133 -2.17 16.76 -12.84
N LEU A 134 -2.23 16.03 -13.96
CA LEU A 134 -1.40 14.85 -14.31
C LEU A 134 0.11 14.95 -13.98
N LEU A 135 0.65 16.18 -13.93
CA LEU A 135 2.01 16.46 -13.48
C LEU A 135 2.35 15.88 -12.09
N TYR A 136 1.38 15.71 -11.21
CA TYR A 136 1.58 15.18 -9.85
C TYR A 136 1.54 13.65 -9.75
N LEU A 137 1.04 12.96 -10.79
CA LEU A 137 0.93 11.50 -10.85
C LEU A 137 2.28 10.78 -10.58
N PRO A 138 3.43 11.22 -11.13
CA PRO A 138 4.71 10.56 -10.89
C PRO A 138 5.10 10.55 -9.40
N ARG A 139 4.75 11.59 -8.62
CA ARG A 139 5.06 11.65 -7.17
C ARG A 139 4.46 10.48 -6.38
N GLY A 140 3.25 10.06 -6.73
CA GLY A 140 2.59 8.90 -6.10
C GLY A 140 3.24 7.56 -6.44
N PHE A 141 3.81 7.44 -7.65
CA PHE A 141 4.49 6.22 -8.10
C PHE A 141 5.93 6.08 -7.55
N PHE A 142 6.65 7.19 -7.36
CA PHE A 142 8.07 7.15 -7.01
C PHE A 142 8.38 6.75 -5.57
N ARG A 143 7.42 6.81 -4.65
CA ARG A 143 7.58 6.33 -3.27
C ARG A 143 7.23 4.86 -3.07
N ARG A 144 7.18 4.03 -4.13
CA ARG A 144 7.08 2.57 -3.92
C ARG A 144 8.25 2.14 -3.04
N ILE A 145 7.98 1.45 -1.92
CA ILE A 145 9.03 0.71 -1.23
C ILE A 145 9.59 -0.22 -2.30
N ARG A 146 10.80 0.05 -2.78
CA ARG A 146 11.52 -0.96 -3.54
C ARG A 146 11.69 -2.07 -2.53
N THR A 147 10.90 -3.13 -2.63
CA THR A 147 11.33 -4.43 -2.10
C THR A 147 12.77 -4.55 -2.60
N GLY A 148 13.73 -4.59 -1.69
CA GLY A 148 15.12 -4.59 -2.11
C GLY A 148 15.37 -5.79 -3.02
N LYS A 149 16.49 -5.75 -3.71
CA LYS A 149 16.80 -6.71 -4.76
C LYS A 149 16.76 -8.12 -4.16
N SER A 150 16.03 -9.05 -4.78
CA SER A 150 15.95 -10.41 -4.23
C SER A 150 17.32 -11.09 -4.31
N LEU A 151 17.91 -11.43 -3.16
CA LEU A 151 19.17 -12.19 -3.13
C LEU A 151 19.03 -13.52 -3.87
N PHE A 152 17.88 -14.18 -3.72
CA PHE A 152 17.56 -15.39 -4.47
C PHE A 152 17.51 -15.14 -5.97
N GLY A 153 16.88 -14.04 -6.40
CA GLY A 153 16.88 -13.63 -7.80
C GLY A 153 18.29 -13.40 -8.36
N ALA A 154 19.17 -12.78 -7.58
CA ALA A 154 20.57 -12.56 -7.96
C ALA A 154 21.34 -13.88 -8.13
N MET A 155 21.12 -14.85 -7.24
CA MET A 155 21.73 -16.18 -7.31
C MET A 155 21.28 -16.93 -8.57
N VAL A 156 19.98 -16.97 -8.84
CA VAL A 156 19.44 -17.62 -10.05
C VAL A 156 19.98 -16.95 -11.31
N LEU A 157 20.05 -15.61 -11.34
CA LEU A 157 20.60 -14.89 -12.48
C LEU A 157 22.06 -15.24 -12.75
N ASN A 158 22.90 -15.33 -11.70
CA ASN A 158 24.30 -15.73 -11.87
C ASN A 158 24.48 -17.20 -12.24
N GLN A 159 23.57 -18.09 -11.83
CA GLN A 159 23.58 -19.49 -12.26
C GLN A 159 23.27 -19.64 -13.75
N LEU A 160 22.30 -18.87 -14.26
CA LEU A 160 21.90 -18.92 -15.68
C LEU A 160 22.85 -18.14 -16.58
N PHE A 161 23.28 -16.98 -16.10
CA PHE A 161 24.08 -16.00 -16.84
C PHE A 161 25.10 -15.38 -15.89
N LEU A 162 26.27 -16.01 -15.81
CA LEU A 162 27.38 -15.56 -14.97
C LEU A 162 27.62 -14.05 -15.17
N GLY A 163 27.49 -13.25 -14.11
CA GLY A 163 27.67 -11.80 -14.19
C GLY A 163 26.38 -10.98 -14.02
N LEU A 164 25.24 -11.45 -14.54
CA LEU A 164 23.98 -10.69 -14.49
C LEU A 164 23.41 -10.56 -13.08
N GLY A 165 23.65 -11.53 -12.19
CA GLY A 165 23.27 -11.44 -10.78
C GLY A 165 24.01 -10.31 -10.05
N TYR A 166 25.28 -10.08 -10.37
CA TYR A 166 26.04 -8.97 -9.81
C TYR A 166 25.56 -7.62 -10.32
N PHE A 167 25.27 -7.53 -11.62
CA PHE A 167 24.67 -6.33 -12.21
C PHE A 167 23.30 -6.04 -11.60
N TYR A 168 22.48 -7.08 -11.42
CA TYR A 168 21.20 -6.99 -10.71
C TYR A 168 21.40 -6.40 -9.30
N LEU A 169 22.41 -6.85 -8.55
CA LEU A 169 22.77 -6.29 -7.24
C LEU A 169 23.36 -4.86 -7.29
N GLY A 170 23.66 -4.31 -8.48
CA GLY A 170 24.16 -2.96 -8.67
C GLY A 170 25.68 -2.88 -8.86
N LYS A 171 26.35 -4.02 -8.99
CA LYS A 171 27.79 -4.09 -9.25
C LYS A 171 28.04 -4.06 -10.76
N TRP A 172 28.50 -2.92 -11.26
CA TRP A 172 28.70 -2.67 -12.70
C TRP A 172 29.61 -3.68 -13.41
N TRP A 173 30.62 -4.20 -12.71
CA TRP A 173 31.53 -5.22 -13.24
C TRP A 173 30.84 -6.55 -13.58
N GLY A 174 29.62 -6.78 -13.10
CA GLY A 174 28.81 -7.94 -13.49
C GLY A 174 28.59 -8.04 -15.00
N VAL A 175 28.44 -6.90 -15.68
CA VAL A 175 28.28 -6.87 -17.16
C VAL A 175 29.55 -7.35 -17.85
N LEU A 176 30.73 -6.98 -17.33
CA LEU A 176 32.02 -7.41 -17.89
C LEU A 176 32.21 -8.91 -17.75
N LEU A 177 31.86 -9.47 -16.58
CA LEU A 177 31.89 -10.92 -16.38
C LEU A 177 30.92 -11.65 -17.31
N PHE A 178 29.74 -11.09 -17.54
CA PHE A 178 28.78 -11.67 -18.47
C PHE A 178 29.34 -11.74 -19.89
N VAL A 179 29.86 -10.63 -20.40
CA VAL A 179 30.48 -10.58 -21.74
C VAL A 179 31.65 -11.57 -21.82
N LEU A 180 32.54 -11.58 -20.83
CA LEU A 180 33.68 -12.50 -20.79
C LEU A 180 33.22 -13.97 -20.78
N SER A 181 32.23 -14.31 -19.96
CA SER A 181 31.69 -15.67 -19.86
C SER A 181 31.06 -16.15 -21.17
N PHE A 182 30.35 -15.26 -21.86
CA PHE A 182 29.71 -15.54 -23.13
C PHE A 182 30.73 -15.71 -24.27
N SER A 183 31.72 -14.81 -24.34
CA SER A 183 32.80 -14.89 -25.32
C SER A 183 33.67 -16.13 -25.13
N THR A 184 34.00 -16.49 -23.89
CA THR A 184 34.78 -17.69 -23.60
C THR A 184 34.02 -18.97 -23.94
N ALA A 185 32.73 -19.07 -23.60
CA ALA A 185 31.90 -20.21 -23.99
C ALA A 185 31.79 -20.36 -25.51
N SER A 186 31.66 -19.23 -26.23
CA SER A 186 31.60 -19.22 -27.70
C SER A 186 32.92 -19.65 -28.34
N LEU A 187 34.07 -19.19 -27.80
CA LEU A 187 35.39 -19.60 -28.28
C LEU A 187 35.67 -21.09 -28.01
N LEU A 188 35.32 -21.59 -26.82
CA LEU A 188 35.48 -23.00 -26.46
C LEU A 188 34.55 -23.93 -27.24
N ALA A 189 33.40 -23.43 -27.69
CA ALA A 189 32.47 -24.21 -28.50
C ALA A 189 33.06 -24.60 -29.88
N ILE A 190 34.02 -23.82 -30.41
CA ILE A 190 34.65 -24.10 -31.72
C ILE A 190 35.44 -25.43 -31.68
N PRO A 191 36.40 -25.64 -30.76
CA PRO A 191 37.16 -26.89 -30.69
C PRO A 191 36.46 -28.02 -29.92
N TYR A 192 35.66 -27.73 -28.89
CA TYR A 192 35.13 -28.76 -27.98
C TYR A 192 33.62 -29.04 -28.15
N GLY A 193 32.94 -28.26 -29.00
CA GLY A 193 31.49 -28.33 -29.14
C GLY A 193 30.74 -27.61 -28.02
N ILE A 194 29.45 -27.38 -28.27
CA ILE A 194 28.59 -26.54 -27.43
C ILE A 194 28.33 -27.17 -26.07
N VAL A 195 28.08 -28.48 -26.00
CA VAL A 195 27.70 -29.13 -24.73
C VAL A 195 28.82 -29.02 -23.70
N GLU A 196 30.06 -29.32 -24.09
CA GLU A 196 31.21 -29.30 -23.17
C GLU A 196 31.56 -27.87 -22.72
N SER A 197 31.48 -26.89 -23.62
CA SER A 197 31.78 -25.49 -23.30
C SER A 197 30.81 -24.91 -22.28
N TYR A 198 29.51 -25.20 -22.42
CA TYR A 198 28.49 -24.73 -21.48
C TYR A 198 28.49 -25.53 -20.17
N SER A 199 28.78 -26.83 -20.19
CA SER A 199 28.93 -27.64 -18.97
C SER A 199 30.02 -27.08 -18.05
N LEU A 200 31.18 -26.72 -18.62
CA LEU A 200 32.27 -26.11 -17.88
C LEU A 200 31.89 -24.71 -17.36
N LEU A 201 31.18 -23.91 -18.17
CA LEU A 201 30.68 -22.61 -17.73
C LEU A 201 29.69 -22.72 -16.56
N TYR A 202 28.76 -23.69 -16.59
CA TYR A 202 27.80 -23.88 -15.50
C TYR A 202 28.46 -24.32 -14.19
N ALA A 203 29.55 -25.09 -14.26
CA ALA A 203 30.34 -25.43 -13.08
C ALA A 203 30.99 -24.18 -12.46
N VAL A 204 31.52 -23.27 -13.29
CA VAL A 204 32.06 -21.98 -12.84
C VAL A 204 30.95 -21.05 -12.31
N ALA A 205 29.80 -21.03 -12.98
CA ALA A 205 28.64 -20.24 -12.56
C ALA A 205 28.14 -20.65 -11.15
N PHE A 206 28.21 -21.93 -10.79
CA PHE A 206 27.84 -22.40 -9.46
C PHE A 206 28.70 -21.78 -8.34
N LEU A 207 30.00 -21.59 -8.56
CA LEU A 207 30.86 -20.88 -7.60
C LEU A 207 30.44 -19.43 -7.42
N SER A 208 29.97 -18.80 -8.50
CA SER A 208 29.47 -17.43 -8.45
C SER A 208 28.17 -17.32 -7.64
N VAL A 209 27.33 -18.37 -7.58
CA VAL A 209 26.13 -18.41 -6.73
C VAL A 209 26.51 -18.28 -5.25
N ILE A 210 27.49 -19.08 -4.80
CA ILE A 210 27.99 -19.06 -3.42
C ILE A 210 28.56 -17.67 -3.11
N HIS A 211 29.38 -17.12 -4.00
CA HIS A 211 29.93 -15.78 -3.82
C HIS A 211 28.84 -14.69 -3.77
N THR A 212 27.79 -14.82 -4.60
CA THR A 212 26.64 -13.91 -4.61
C THR A 212 25.88 -13.94 -3.30
N TRP A 213 25.71 -15.11 -2.69
CA TRP A 213 25.10 -15.24 -1.36
C TRP A 213 25.87 -14.46 -0.29
N TYR A 214 27.19 -14.65 -0.22
CA TYR A 214 28.03 -13.96 0.76
C TYR A 214 28.06 -12.45 0.53
N THR A 215 28.32 -12.03 -0.72
CA THR A 215 28.33 -10.60 -1.04
C THR A 215 26.98 -9.93 -0.91
N GLY A 216 25.88 -10.67 -1.06
CA GLY A 216 24.54 -10.17 -0.85
C GLY A 216 24.23 -9.97 0.63
N LYS A 217 24.54 -10.95 1.48
CA LYS A 217 24.25 -10.91 2.93
C LYS A 217 24.90 -9.72 3.65
N GLU A 218 26.00 -9.19 3.13
CA GLU A 218 26.70 -8.03 3.68
C GLU A 218 26.13 -6.68 3.25
N MET A 219 25.20 -6.65 2.27
CA MET A 219 24.58 -5.40 1.82
C MET A 219 23.46 -5.01 2.78
N GLN A 220 23.51 -3.78 3.30
CA GLN A 220 22.52 -3.23 4.23
C GLN A 220 21.17 -2.90 3.55
N ASP A 221 21.13 -2.89 2.20
CA ASP A 221 20.02 -2.38 1.38
C ASP A 221 19.24 -3.46 0.59
N LEU A 222 19.18 -4.71 1.09
CA LEU A 222 18.40 -5.81 0.49
C LEU A 222 16.96 -5.90 1.02
#